data_AF-A0A0F7NFX4-F1
#
_entry.id   AF-A0A0F7NFX4-F1
#
_cell.length_a   1.000
_cell.length_b   1.000
_cell.length_c   1.000
_cell.angle_alpha   90.00
_cell.angle_beta   90.00
_cell.angle_gamma   90.00
#
_symmetry.space_group_name_H-M   'P 1'
#
loop_
_entity.id
_entity.type
_entity.pdbx_description
1 polymer ?
#
loop_
_entity_poly.entity_id
_entity_poly.type
_entity_poly.pdbx_seq_one_letter_code
_entity_poly.pdbx_strand_id
1 'polypeptide(L)'
;MAVLDGAGLAHLADGRTAPCPAGSVAELVDWALRAGLGAERLHRHGQDADPLVVLTEAAAERLGLPPRLDNRAFDDGMRLAEDHPVVREILAAGWKLTRRGFGPWPRIYRPAEHGRRRCVQLAVLGWDALEDRAWPGAGQVPPGELARMLGTYAARVLTPRGSTAVTGLELMTALRPPTRPVRDGAAWTPGPVPGSLTAPVDPAPPEAPEEHPVAEGRPAGQELDEEAYDWVRPCGFTDAECALPYVLGLDVNMAFAAAANRLTVGLGAPVHTDGPRFDKKVPGAWYVDLSHVELDPRLPSPFTPSGDRPSGPAWYATPTVAYAVELGHDVAPLEAWLRPEAGAYLDPWYERLRDAYLATMADLGVTKDLTEAGYLAAMAGHKDVDPAAAAVLSAIKATVKGGIGKLRERAQGKARFRTNQRWPALERPTWRPDIRAAVIATARVNMHRKMLKMATHGRYPVAVLSDCVVYPAPTPSPLDLLPRTPDGRPAPGVFRLGVSPGMTKLEGVRDLWWAAEVIEEHYNPARHIKDDPTRDGEE
;
A
#
# COMPACT_ATOMS: atom_id res chain seq x y z
N MET A 1 11.52 -20.22 4.87
CA MET A 1 10.26 -20.66 4.23
C MET A 1 10.57 -21.73 3.19
N ALA A 2 9.57 -22.47 2.72
CA ALA A 2 9.73 -23.52 1.71
C ALA A 2 8.61 -23.52 0.66
N VAL A 3 8.88 -24.00 -0.55
CA VAL A 3 7.89 -24.36 -1.58
C VAL A 3 7.91 -25.87 -1.74
N LEU A 4 6.79 -26.53 -1.51
CA LEU A 4 6.63 -27.98 -1.65
C LEU A 4 6.09 -28.30 -3.05
N ASP A 5 6.75 -29.23 -3.74
CA ASP A 5 6.32 -29.75 -5.04
C ASP A 5 5.57 -31.10 -4.95
N GLY A 6 5.06 -31.56 -6.10
CA GLY A 6 4.29 -32.81 -6.19
C GLY A 6 5.11 -34.08 -5.93
N ALA A 7 6.44 -34.02 -6.04
CA ALA A 7 7.33 -35.14 -5.72
C ALA A 7 7.64 -35.24 -4.21
N GLY A 8 7.15 -34.28 -3.41
CA GLY A 8 7.45 -34.22 -1.99
C GLY A 8 8.82 -33.63 -1.69
N LEU A 9 9.38 -32.82 -2.60
CA LEU A 9 10.59 -32.07 -2.36
C LEU A 9 10.24 -30.64 -1.93
N ALA A 10 10.83 -30.22 -0.83
CA ALA A 10 10.70 -28.87 -0.30
C ALA A 10 11.91 -28.02 -0.74
N HIS A 11 11.65 -27.02 -1.57
CA HIS A 11 12.63 -26.05 -2.05
C HIS A 11 12.70 -24.87 -1.09
N LEU A 12 13.89 -24.58 -0.57
CA LEU A 12 14.11 -23.58 0.46
C LEU A 12 14.60 -22.25 -0.15
N ALA A 13 14.35 -21.16 0.57
CA ALA A 13 14.76 -19.81 0.17
C ALA A 13 16.28 -19.64 -0.01
N ASP A 14 17.09 -20.51 0.60
CA ASP A 14 18.56 -20.50 0.48
C ASP A 14 19.08 -21.37 -0.69
N GLY A 15 18.17 -21.86 -1.54
CA GLY A 15 18.51 -22.68 -2.71
C GLY A 15 18.67 -24.16 -2.42
N ARG A 16 18.59 -24.60 -1.15
CA ARG A 16 18.61 -26.03 -0.81
C ARG A 16 17.27 -26.69 -1.13
N THR A 17 17.29 -27.97 -1.46
CA THR A 17 16.11 -28.82 -1.58
C THR A 17 16.22 -29.96 -0.58
N ALA A 18 15.13 -30.25 0.14
CA ALA A 18 15.06 -31.32 1.13
C ALA A 18 13.85 -32.22 0.91
N PRO A 19 13.94 -33.53 1.18
CA PRO A 19 12.78 -34.40 1.15
C PRO A 19 11.79 -34.02 2.27
N CYS A 20 10.51 -33.95 1.93
CA CYS A 20 9.40 -33.76 2.84
C CYS A 20 8.55 -35.04 2.88
N PRO A 21 8.75 -35.91 3.89
CA PRO A 21 8.07 -37.21 3.96
C PRO A 21 6.59 -37.12 4.31
N ALA A 22 6.08 -35.93 4.62
CA ALA A 22 4.68 -35.73 5.01
C ALA A 22 3.71 -36.28 3.94
N GLY A 23 2.83 -37.19 4.36
CA GLY A 23 1.72 -37.71 3.59
C GLY A 23 0.41 -36.96 3.86
N SER A 24 0.36 -36.12 4.90
CA SER A 24 -0.81 -35.32 5.25
C SER A 24 -0.44 -33.89 5.66
N VAL A 25 -1.45 -33.01 5.71
CA VAL A 25 -1.24 -31.62 6.15
C VAL A 25 -0.81 -31.54 7.62
N ALA A 26 -1.30 -32.42 8.48
CA ALA A 26 -0.87 -32.46 9.89
C ALA A 26 0.61 -32.83 10.00
N GLU A 27 1.05 -33.85 9.27
CA GLU A 27 2.47 -34.24 9.21
C GLU A 27 3.35 -33.15 8.60
N LEU A 28 2.83 -32.42 7.61
CA LEU A 28 3.54 -31.29 6.99
C LEU A 28 3.80 -30.17 8.01
N VAL A 29 2.82 -29.86 8.86
CA VAL A 29 2.96 -28.87 9.93
C VAL A 29 4.05 -29.30 10.93
N ASP A 30 4.04 -30.57 11.34
CA ASP A 30 5.07 -31.11 12.23
C ASP A 30 6.47 -31.14 11.59
N TRP A 31 6.56 -31.41 10.29
CA TRP A 31 7.81 -31.31 9.54
C TRP A 31 8.31 -29.86 9.48
N ALA A 32 7.44 -28.91 9.13
CA ALA A 32 7.80 -27.50 8.96
C ALA A 32 8.35 -26.86 10.24
N LEU A 33 7.81 -27.24 11.41
CA LEU A 33 8.31 -26.80 12.72
C LEU A 33 9.70 -27.36 13.08
N ARG A 34 10.07 -28.52 12.52
CA ARG A 34 11.37 -29.17 12.74
C ARG A 34 12.41 -28.81 11.68
N ALA A 35 11.96 -28.36 10.51
CA ALA A 35 12.82 -28.01 9.37
C ALA A 35 13.61 -26.69 9.54
N GLY A 36 13.49 -25.99 10.67
CA GLY A 36 14.20 -24.73 10.91
C GLY A 36 13.70 -23.58 10.03
N LEU A 37 12.46 -23.65 9.57
CA LEU A 37 11.83 -22.57 8.80
C LEU A 37 11.40 -21.42 9.73
N GLY A 38 11.38 -20.21 9.20
CA GLY A 38 10.96 -19.00 9.92
C GLY A 38 11.89 -17.84 9.58
N ALA A 39 11.72 -16.72 10.28
CA ALA A 39 12.66 -15.60 10.25
C ALA A 39 12.68 -14.91 11.62
N GLU A 40 13.80 -14.28 11.97
CA GLU A 40 13.92 -13.53 13.22
C GLU A 40 12.96 -12.34 13.27
N ARG A 41 12.52 -11.99 14.47
CA ARG A 41 11.71 -10.80 14.74
C ARG A 41 12.38 -9.53 14.21
N LEU A 42 11.58 -8.62 13.67
CA LEU A 42 12.07 -7.31 13.21
C LEU A 42 12.24 -6.28 14.33
N HIS A 43 11.66 -6.55 15.49
CA HIS A 43 11.74 -5.69 16.66
C HIS A 43 12.02 -6.53 17.91
N ARG A 44 12.84 -6.04 18.83
CA ARG A 44 13.24 -6.77 20.05
C ARG A 44 12.06 -7.27 20.92
N HIS A 45 10.95 -6.52 20.90
CA HIS A 45 9.70 -6.87 21.58
C HIS A 45 8.63 -7.50 20.64
N GLY A 46 8.97 -7.72 19.38
CA GLY A 46 8.12 -8.39 18.40
C GLY A 46 8.20 -9.91 18.51
N GLN A 47 7.67 -10.57 17.49
CA GLN A 47 7.65 -12.03 17.38
C GLN A 47 8.42 -12.48 16.15
N ASP A 48 9.05 -13.64 16.27
CA ASP A 48 9.68 -14.31 15.13
C ASP A 48 8.59 -14.71 14.12
N ALA A 49 8.94 -14.69 12.83
CA ALA A 49 8.01 -15.08 11.78
C ALA A 49 7.80 -16.59 11.77
N ASP A 50 6.54 -17.01 11.71
CA ASP A 50 6.20 -18.43 11.61
C ASP A 50 6.77 -19.06 10.34
N PRO A 51 7.06 -20.37 10.36
CA PRO A 51 7.22 -21.17 9.16
C PRO A 51 6.12 -20.90 8.13
N LEU A 52 6.54 -20.67 6.89
CA LEU A 52 5.67 -20.64 5.72
C LEU A 52 6.05 -21.80 4.79
N VAL A 53 5.04 -22.60 4.40
CA VAL A 53 5.13 -23.60 3.34
C VAL A 53 4.15 -23.26 2.22
N VAL A 54 4.67 -23.04 1.03
CA VAL A 54 3.88 -22.78 -0.18
C VAL A 54 3.64 -24.11 -0.88
N LEU A 55 2.40 -24.40 -1.26
CA LEU A 55 2.00 -25.65 -1.90
C LEU A 55 1.71 -25.37 -3.38
N THR A 56 2.45 -26.04 -4.27
CA THR A 56 2.05 -26.13 -5.67
C THR A 56 0.74 -26.90 -5.80
N GLU A 57 0.06 -26.80 -6.95
CA GLU A 57 -1.17 -27.57 -7.20
C GLU A 57 -0.96 -29.07 -7.00
N ALA A 58 0.12 -29.63 -7.56
CA ALA A 58 0.46 -31.04 -7.42
C ALA A 58 0.79 -31.43 -5.95
N ALA A 59 1.44 -30.56 -5.18
CA ALA A 59 1.69 -30.80 -3.77
C ALA A 59 0.40 -30.78 -2.94
N ALA A 60 -0.51 -29.85 -3.26
CA ALA A 60 -1.81 -29.74 -2.61
C ALA A 60 -2.65 -31.01 -2.87
N GLU A 61 -2.70 -31.48 -4.11
CA GLU A 61 -3.39 -32.73 -4.49
C GLU A 61 -2.82 -33.94 -3.74
N ARG A 62 -1.49 -34.07 -3.68
CA ARG A 62 -0.81 -35.13 -2.90
C ARG A 62 -1.21 -35.15 -1.43
N LEU A 63 -1.53 -33.99 -0.86
CA LEU A 63 -1.95 -33.82 0.55
C LEU A 63 -3.47 -33.90 0.74
N GLY A 64 -4.22 -34.31 -0.29
CA GLY A 64 -5.68 -34.48 -0.23
C GLY A 64 -6.46 -33.16 -0.27
N LEU A 65 -5.86 -32.08 -0.79
CA LEU A 65 -6.54 -30.81 -1.01
C LEU A 65 -7.14 -30.78 -2.43
N PRO A 66 -8.34 -30.20 -2.62
CA PRO A 66 -8.90 -30.01 -3.95
C PRO A 66 -8.04 -29.03 -4.77
N PRO A 67 -7.94 -29.21 -6.11
CA PRO A 67 -7.12 -28.37 -6.98
C PRO A 67 -7.60 -26.91 -7.01
N ARG A 68 -8.91 -26.69 -6.86
CA ARG A 68 -9.54 -25.37 -6.77
C ARG A 68 -10.56 -25.33 -5.65
N LEU A 69 -10.84 -24.13 -5.15
CA LEU A 69 -11.95 -23.89 -4.23
C LEU A 69 -13.20 -23.51 -5.02
N ASP A 70 -14.12 -24.46 -5.17
CA ASP A 70 -15.37 -24.24 -5.92
C ASP A 70 -16.48 -23.63 -5.05
N ASN A 71 -16.28 -23.54 -3.74
CA ASN A 71 -17.36 -23.26 -2.82
C ASN A 71 -17.55 -21.75 -2.55
N ARG A 72 -18.38 -21.10 -3.38
CA ARG A 72 -18.88 -19.73 -3.16
C ARG A 72 -20.03 -19.64 -2.15
N ALA A 73 -20.48 -20.75 -1.56
CA ALA A 73 -21.71 -20.80 -0.77
C ALA A 73 -21.58 -20.24 0.66
N PHE A 74 -20.36 -20.05 1.18
CA PHE A 74 -20.15 -19.53 2.52
C PHE A 74 -19.94 -18.01 2.51
N ASP A 75 -20.75 -17.31 3.31
CA ASP A 75 -20.68 -15.85 3.52
C ASP A 75 -19.34 -15.36 4.12
N ASP A 76 -18.43 -16.28 4.46
CA ASP A 76 -17.14 -16.07 5.13
C ASP A 76 -15.89 -16.31 4.22
N GLY A 77 -16.07 -16.58 2.93
CA GLY A 77 -14.98 -16.67 1.94
C GLY A 77 -14.60 -18.07 1.47
N MET A 78 -13.66 -18.13 0.53
CA MET A 78 -13.12 -19.35 -0.10
C MET A 78 -12.36 -20.19 0.94
N ARG A 79 -13.00 -21.20 1.54
CA ARG A 79 -12.38 -22.14 2.49
C ARG A 79 -12.98 -23.55 2.38
N LEU A 80 -12.24 -24.55 2.86
CA LEU A 80 -12.76 -25.90 3.02
C LEU A 80 -13.88 -25.94 4.08
N ALA A 81 -14.84 -26.83 3.89
CA ALA A 81 -15.87 -27.12 4.87
C ALA A 81 -15.27 -27.71 6.16
N GLU A 82 -15.92 -27.48 7.29
CA GLU A 82 -15.43 -27.93 8.61
C GLU A 82 -15.35 -29.46 8.71
N ASP A 83 -16.17 -30.17 7.94
CA ASP A 83 -16.23 -31.62 7.87
C ASP A 83 -15.31 -32.23 6.81
N HIS A 84 -14.57 -31.42 6.05
CA HIS A 84 -13.60 -31.89 5.07
C HIS A 84 -12.55 -32.81 5.74
N PRO A 85 -12.15 -33.94 5.13
CA PRO A 85 -11.22 -34.90 5.74
C PRO A 85 -9.94 -34.27 6.29
N VAL A 86 -9.28 -33.40 5.52
CA VAL A 86 -8.08 -32.67 5.94
C VAL A 86 -8.32 -31.80 7.18
N VAL A 87 -9.47 -31.12 7.26
CA VAL A 87 -9.80 -30.28 8.43
C VAL A 87 -10.02 -31.15 9.67
N ARG A 88 -10.76 -32.25 9.53
CA ARG A 88 -10.96 -33.23 10.61
C ARG A 88 -9.64 -33.80 11.12
N GLU A 89 -8.73 -34.15 10.20
CA GLU A 89 -7.42 -34.69 10.55
C GLU A 89 -6.57 -33.68 11.35
N ILE A 90 -6.50 -32.42 10.89
CA ILE A 90 -5.79 -31.33 11.59
C ILE A 90 -6.32 -31.17 13.02
N LEU A 91 -7.65 -31.14 13.17
CA LEU A 91 -8.29 -31.01 14.49
C LEU A 91 -8.06 -32.24 15.37
N ALA A 92 -8.14 -33.45 14.82
CA ALA A 92 -7.88 -34.70 15.53
C ALA A 92 -6.41 -34.79 15.99
N ALA A 93 -5.47 -34.26 15.21
CA ALA A 93 -4.06 -34.11 15.58
C ALA A 93 -3.83 -32.98 16.61
N GLY A 94 -4.88 -32.38 17.17
CA GLY A 94 -4.79 -31.36 18.22
C GLY A 94 -4.32 -29.99 17.74
N TRP A 95 -4.30 -29.75 16.44
CA TRP A 95 -4.06 -28.43 15.87
C TRP A 95 -5.35 -27.61 15.83
N LYS A 96 -5.20 -26.29 15.79
CA LYS A 96 -6.31 -25.34 15.66
C LYS A 96 -6.15 -24.50 14.40
N LEU A 97 -7.28 -24.10 13.84
CA LEU A 97 -7.37 -23.13 12.77
C LEU A 97 -7.82 -21.78 13.33
N THR A 98 -7.50 -20.70 12.62
CA THR A 98 -8.07 -19.38 12.93
C THR A 98 -9.54 -19.32 12.51
N ARG A 99 -10.26 -18.25 12.91
CA ARG A 99 -11.66 -18.03 12.47
C ARG A 99 -11.85 -18.01 10.94
N ARG A 100 -10.78 -17.75 10.18
CA ARG A 100 -10.80 -17.81 8.70
C ARG A 100 -10.86 -19.23 8.15
N GLY A 101 -10.65 -20.25 8.98
CA GLY A 101 -10.67 -21.65 8.57
C GLY A 101 -9.50 -22.03 7.66
N PHE A 102 -9.71 -23.06 6.84
CA PHE A 102 -8.70 -23.57 5.91
C PHE A 102 -8.96 -23.02 4.50
N GLY A 103 -8.48 -21.81 4.22
CA GLY A 103 -8.55 -21.15 2.90
C GLY A 103 -7.18 -21.07 2.21
N PRO A 104 -6.97 -20.12 1.27
CA PRO A 104 -5.70 -19.95 0.53
C PRO A 104 -4.47 -19.74 1.42
N TRP A 105 -4.68 -19.12 2.59
CA TRP A 105 -3.64 -18.81 3.59
C TRP A 105 -4.04 -19.35 4.97
N PRO A 106 -4.09 -20.68 5.16
CA PRO A 106 -4.50 -21.24 6.44
C PRO A 106 -3.37 -21.06 7.46
N ARG A 107 -3.75 -20.71 8.69
CA ARG A 107 -2.84 -20.65 9.84
C ARG A 107 -3.21 -21.76 10.80
N ILE A 108 -2.29 -22.70 10.96
CA ILE A 108 -2.45 -23.91 11.76
C ILE A 108 -1.56 -23.78 12.99
N TYR A 109 -2.14 -23.82 14.19
CA TYR A 109 -1.41 -23.51 15.42
C TYR A 109 -1.87 -24.33 16.61
N ARG A 110 -1.02 -24.40 17.63
CA ARG A 110 -1.39 -24.79 18.99
C ARG A 110 -1.24 -23.57 19.92
N PRO A 111 -2.10 -23.44 20.95
CA PRO A 111 -1.90 -22.43 21.98
C PRO A 111 -0.46 -22.46 22.52
N ALA A 112 0.10 -21.29 22.79
CA ALA A 112 1.46 -21.20 23.30
C ALA A 112 1.53 -21.84 24.69
N GLU A 113 2.44 -22.78 24.86
CA GLU A 113 2.76 -23.43 26.14
C GLU A 113 4.18 -23.03 26.51
N HIS A 114 4.39 -22.59 27.76
CA HIS A 114 5.71 -22.16 28.26
C HIS A 114 6.41 -21.12 27.36
N GLY A 115 5.64 -20.22 26.74
CA GLY A 115 6.17 -19.19 25.84
C GLY A 115 6.61 -19.70 24.46
N ARG A 116 6.44 -21.00 24.16
CA ARG A 116 6.74 -21.57 22.83
C ARG A 116 5.50 -21.56 21.96
N ARG A 117 5.54 -20.73 20.91
CA ARG A 117 4.53 -20.68 19.87
C ARG A 117 4.76 -21.82 18.87
N ARG A 118 3.72 -22.57 18.55
CA ARG A 118 3.72 -23.60 17.50
C ARG A 118 2.69 -23.19 16.47
N CYS A 119 3.15 -22.63 15.36
CA CYS A 119 2.29 -22.09 14.32
C CYS A 119 2.98 -22.27 12.97
N VAL A 120 2.25 -22.75 11.98
CA VAL A 120 2.70 -22.86 10.59
C VAL A 120 1.66 -22.20 9.70
N GLN A 121 2.14 -21.50 8.69
CA GLN A 121 1.31 -20.89 7.66
C GLN A 121 1.50 -21.66 6.37
N LEU A 122 0.41 -21.88 5.65
CA LEU A 122 0.47 -22.40 4.30
C LEU A 122 0.06 -21.31 3.30
N ALA A 123 0.48 -21.47 2.06
CA ALA A 123 -0.02 -20.71 0.92
C ALA A 123 -0.34 -21.70 -0.21
N VAL A 124 -1.60 -21.83 -0.61
CA VAL A 124 -2.03 -22.81 -1.63
C VAL A 124 -2.15 -22.11 -2.98
N LEU A 125 -1.25 -22.41 -3.92
CA LEU A 125 -1.18 -21.69 -5.20
C LEU A 125 -2.45 -21.85 -6.04
N GLY A 126 -3.00 -23.07 -6.12
CA GLY A 126 -4.24 -23.34 -6.88
C GLY A 126 -5.50 -22.65 -6.32
N TRP A 127 -5.38 -21.98 -5.17
CA TRP A 127 -6.45 -21.22 -4.52
C TRP A 127 -6.16 -19.71 -4.50
N ASP A 128 -5.35 -19.22 -5.43
CA ASP A 128 -5.00 -17.80 -5.59
C ASP A 128 -4.31 -17.20 -4.36
N ALA A 129 -3.53 -18.00 -3.61
CA ALA A 129 -2.76 -17.48 -2.48
C ALA A 129 -1.75 -16.38 -2.90
N LEU A 130 -1.16 -16.53 -4.09
CA LEU A 130 -0.32 -15.52 -4.72
C LEU A 130 -1.05 -14.97 -5.96
N GLU A 131 -1.87 -13.93 -5.76
CA GLU A 131 -2.64 -13.31 -6.85
C GLU A 131 -1.72 -12.75 -7.96
N ASP A 132 -2.03 -13.02 -9.23
CA ASP A 132 -1.18 -12.64 -10.38
C ASP A 132 -0.91 -11.14 -10.45
N ARG A 133 -1.86 -10.30 -10.02
CA ARG A 133 -1.69 -8.85 -10.00
C ARG A 133 -0.54 -8.42 -9.08
N ALA A 134 -0.39 -9.08 -7.93
CA ALA A 134 0.66 -8.76 -6.96
C ALA A 134 1.93 -9.59 -7.20
N TRP A 135 1.78 -10.80 -7.75
CA TRP A 135 2.84 -11.76 -7.99
C TRP A 135 2.81 -12.28 -9.44
N PRO A 136 3.12 -11.43 -10.45
CA PRO A 136 3.04 -11.84 -11.85
C PRO A 136 3.89 -13.07 -12.14
N GLY A 137 3.29 -14.09 -12.76
CA GLY A 137 3.99 -15.32 -13.17
C GLY A 137 4.34 -16.28 -12.02
N ALA A 138 3.95 -16.01 -10.77
CA ALA A 138 4.33 -16.84 -9.62
C ALA A 138 3.83 -18.28 -9.69
N GLY A 139 2.67 -18.51 -10.34
CA GLY A 139 2.14 -19.86 -10.58
C GLY A 139 2.81 -20.61 -11.74
N GLN A 140 3.66 -19.93 -12.53
CA GLN A 140 4.24 -20.47 -13.77
C GLN A 140 5.74 -20.78 -13.64
N VAL A 141 6.40 -20.23 -12.63
CA VAL A 141 7.82 -20.46 -12.38
C VAL A 141 8.09 -21.82 -11.69
N PRO A 142 9.25 -22.46 -11.94
CA PRO A 142 9.63 -23.68 -11.25
C PRO A 142 9.65 -23.51 -9.71
N PRO A 143 9.34 -24.56 -8.91
CA PRO A 143 9.24 -24.44 -7.45
C PRO A 143 10.49 -23.89 -6.75
N GLY A 144 11.68 -24.25 -7.23
CA GLY A 144 12.95 -23.70 -6.70
C GLY A 144 13.11 -22.21 -6.96
N GLU A 145 12.69 -21.75 -8.14
CA GLU A 145 12.70 -20.33 -8.47
C GLU A 145 11.64 -19.55 -7.68
N LEU A 146 10.45 -20.12 -7.49
CA LEU A 146 9.43 -19.56 -6.61
C LEU A 146 9.96 -19.41 -5.17
N ALA A 147 10.71 -20.40 -4.66
CA ALA A 147 11.30 -20.34 -3.33
C ALA A 147 12.34 -19.22 -3.22
N ARG A 148 13.19 -19.05 -4.24
CA ARG A 148 14.15 -17.93 -4.35
C ARG A 148 13.41 -16.58 -4.36
N MET A 149 12.39 -16.44 -5.21
CA MET A 149 11.61 -15.21 -5.37
C MET A 149 10.96 -14.79 -4.04
N LEU A 150 10.22 -15.70 -3.40
CA LEU A 150 9.57 -15.42 -2.13
C LEU A 150 10.57 -15.25 -0.98
N GLY A 151 11.70 -15.95 -1.02
CA GLY A 151 12.82 -15.77 -0.10
C GLY A 151 13.40 -14.35 -0.15
N THR A 152 13.65 -13.84 -1.36
CA THR A 152 14.11 -12.45 -1.57
C THR A 152 13.11 -11.45 -1.03
N TYR A 153 11.82 -11.62 -1.32
CA TYR A 153 10.78 -10.76 -0.75
C TYR A 153 10.75 -10.85 0.79
N ALA A 154 10.81 -12.06 1.36
CA ALA A 154 10.75 -12.27 2.81
C ALA A 154 11.92 -11.60 3.55
N ALA A 155 13.13 -11.71 2.99
CA ALA A 155 14.33 -11.09 3.55
C ALA A 155 14.24 -9.55 3.53
N ARG A 156 13.74 -8.98 2.44
CA ARG A 156 13.62 -7.52 2.24
C ARG A 156 12.45 -6.90 3.01
N VAL A 157 11.31 -7.59 3.03
CA VAL A 157 10.04 -7.05 3.56
C VAL A 157 9.66 -7.80 4.84
N LEU A 158 9.01 -8.95 4.70
CA LEU A 158 8.55 -9.83 5.77
C LEU A 158 8.18 -11.16 5.12
N THR A 159 8.32 -12.28 5.83
CA THR A 159 7.73 -13.55 5.38
C THR A 159 6.25 -13.33 5.00
N PRO A 160 5.86 -13.62 3.73
CA PRO A 160 4.51 -13.35 3.25
C PRO A 160 3.44 -13.90 4.19
N ARG A 161 2.41 -13.08 4.42
CA ARG A 161 1.34 -13.39 5.36
C ARG A 161 -0.01 -12.95 4.79
N GLY A 162 -0.74 -13.87 4.16
CA GLY A 162 -1.94 -13.49 3.42
C GLY A 162 -1.58 -12.71 2.15
N SER A 163 -2.52 -11.90 1.65
CA SER A 163 -2.23 -11.00 0.52
C SER A 163 -1.13 -9.98 0.88
N THR A 164 -0.55 -9.35 -0.14
CA THR A 164 0.45 -8.28 0.04
C THR A 164 -0.08 -7.13 0.90
N ALA A 165 -1.39 -6.84 0.81
CA ALA A 165 -2.05 -5.87 1.68
C ALA A 165 -2.02 -6.26 3.17
N VAL A 166 -2.29 -7.54 3.49
CA VAL A 166 -2.18 -8.05 4.86
C VAL A 166 -0.73 -8.06 5.31
N THR A 167 0.20 -8.46 4.45
CA THR A 167 1.64 -8.42 4.74
C THR A 167 2.11 -6.99 5.06
N GLY A 168 1.58 -5.97 4.37
CA GLY A 168 1.87 -4.56 4.65
C GLY A 168 1.43 -4.10 6.05
N LEU A 169 0.26 -4.54 6.53
CA LEU A 169 -0.20 -4.29 7.90
C LEU A 169 0.62 -5.04 8.95
N GLU A 170 0.90 -6.32 8.68
CA GLU A 170 1.69 -7.18 9.57
C GLU A 170 3.11 -6.64 9.72
N LEU A 171 3.66 -6.03 8.67
CA LEU A 171 4.94 -5.32 8.72
C LEU A 171 4.90 -4.13 9.68
N MET A 172 3.84 -3.32 9.68
CA MET A 172 3.69 -2.21 10.63
C MET A 172 3.73 -2.73 12.07
N THR A 173 2.96 -3.79 12.35
CA THR A 173 2.94 -4.43 13.68
C THR A 173 4.28 -5.08 14.05
N ALA A 174 4.98 -5.71 13.09
CA ALA A 174 6.26 -6.35 13.33
C ALA A 174 7.37 -5.34 13.70
N LEU A 175 7.31 -4.14 13.12
CA LEU A 175 8.26 -3.05 13.36
C LEU A 175 7.88 -2.20 14.58
N ARG A 176 6.58 -2.08 14.88
CA ARG A 176 6.00 -1.34 16.01
C ARG A 176 5.01 -2.25 16.76
N PRO A 177 5.48 -3.27 17.50
CA PRO A 177 4.59 -4.14 18.24
C PRO A 177 3.81 -3.35 19.30
N PRO A 178 2.56 -3.73 19.61
CA PRO A 178 1.70 -2.98 20.52
C PRO A 178 2.20 -3.04 21.97
N THR A 179 2.81 -4.16 22.37
CA THR A 179 3.18 -4.41 23.76
C THR A 179 4.62 -4.88 23.93
N ARG A 180 5.17 -4.62 25.11
CA ARG A 180 6.45 -5.11 25.63
C ARG A 180 6.24 -5.66 27.04
N PRO A 181 7.08 -6.61 27.49
CA PRO A 181 7.06 -7.01 28.89
C PRO A 181 7.52 -5.86 29.79
N VAL A 182 6.76 -5.58 30.84
CA VAL A 182 7.05 -4.61 31.90
C VAL A 182 6.98 -5.36 33.24
N ARG A 183 7.86 -5.00 34.19
CA ARG A 183 7.79 -5.57 35.54
C ARG A 183 6.72 -4.85 36.35
N ASP A 184 5.87 -5.64 36.99
CA ASP A 184 4.91 -5.22 38.00
C ASP A 184 5.18 -6.03 39.28
N GLY A 185 5.96 -5.46 40.19
CA GLY A 185 6.53 -6.17 41.33
C GLY A 185 7.37 -7.38 40.91
N ALA A 186 6.93 -8.58 41.29
CA ALA A 186 7.56 -9.85 40.91
C ALA A 186 7.00 -10.46 39.61
N ALA A 187 5.91 -9.92 39.07
CA ALA A 187 5.24 -10.42 37.88
C ALA A 187 5.68 -9.65 36.61
N TRP A 188 5.52 -10.29 35.45
CA TRP A 188 5.67 -9.64 34.16
C TRP A 188 4.30 -9.39 33.54
N THR A 189 4.02 -8.14 33.16
CA THR A 189 2.76 -7.74 32.53
C THR A 189 3.02 -7.10 31.16
N PRO A 190 2.06 -7.17 30.23
CA PRO A 190 2.14 -6.41 28.98
C PRO A 190 1.99 -4.91 29.24
N GLY A 191 2.97 -4.12 28.82
CA GLY A 191 2.88 -2.65 28.79
C GLY A 191 3.10 -2.11 27.37
N PRO A 192 2.76 -0.84 27.09
CA PRO A 192 2.83 -0.29 25.75
C PRO A 192 4.27 -0.12 25.26
N VAL A 193 4.47 -0.32 23.95
CA VAL A 193 5.70 0.13 23.27
C VAL A 193 5.54 1.59 22.88
N PRO A 194 6.46 2.48 23.28
CA PRO A 194 6.40 3.88 22.88
C PRO A 194 6.40 4.06 21.36
N GLY A 195 5.49 4.89 20.86
CA GLY A 195 5.36 5.16 19.42
C GLY A 195 4.65 4.07 18.63
N SER A 196 4.02 3.10 19.29
CA SER A 196 3.19 2.06 18.65
C SER A 196 1.70 2.34 18.81
N LEU A 197 0.90 1.72 17.94
CA LEU A 197 -0.55 1.60 18.11
C LEU A 197 -0.84 0.44 19.06
N THR A 198 -1.43 0.72 20.21
CA THR A 198 -1.51 -0.24 21.33
C THR A 198 -2.86 -0.94 21.44
N ALA A 199 -3.94 -0.24 21.07
CA ALA A 199 -5.31 -0.73 21.14
C ALA A 199 -6.12 -0.22 19.93
N PRO A 200 -7.22 -0.91 19.57
CA PRO A 200 -8.21 -0.36 18.67
C PRO A 200 -8.80 0.92 19.25
N VAL A 201 -8.96 1.94 18.40
CA VAL A 201 -9.58 3.21 18.78
C VAL A 201 -10.65 3.55 17.76
N ASP A 202 -11.77 4.08 18.22
CA ASP A 202 -12.77 4.61 17.30
C ASP A 202 -12.22 5.89 16.63
N PRO A 203 -12.56 6.10 15.34
CA PRO A 203 -12.16 7.29 14.61
C PRO A 203 -13.00 8.50 15.04
N ALA A 204 -12.59 9.70 14.64
CA ALA A 204 -13.48 10.85 14.77
C ALA A 204 -14.68 10.69 13.81
N PRO A 205 -15.87 11.22 14.13
CA PRO A 205 -17.03 11.20 13.23
C PRO A 205 -16.74 11.59 11.77
N PRO A 206 -15.97 12.65 11.45
CA PRO A 206 -15.64 12.97 10.06
C PRO A 206 -14.72 11.94 9.38
N GLU A 207 -13.85 11.26 10.14
CA GLU A 207 -12.90 10.26 9.61
C GLU A 207 -13.55 8.90 9.32
N ALA A 208 -14.72 8.64 9.90
CA ALA A 208 -15.40 7.37 9.83
C ALA A 208 -15.99 7.13 8.41
N PRO A 209 -15.83 5.93 7.81
CA PRO A 209 -16.59 5.58 6.61
C PRO A 209 -18.09 5.42 6.97
N GLU A 210 -18.98 5.60 5.98
CA GLU A 210 -20.43 5.65 6.19
C GLU A 210 -21.01 4.44 6.94
N GLU A 211 -20.46 3.24 6.72
CA GLU A 211 -20.93 2.02 7.38
C GLU A 211 -20.53 1.91 8.86
N HIS A 212 -19.63 2.78 9.34
CA HIS A 212 -19.09 2.73 10.69
C HIS A 212 -20.13 3.22 11.73
N PRO A 213 -20.26 2.59 12.90
CA PRO A 213 -21.22 3.03 13.93
C PRO A 213 -21.07 4.51 14.35
N VAL A 214 -19.84 5.01 14.46
CA VAL A 214 -19.57 6.43 14.80
C VAL A 214 -19.98 7.41 13.68
N ALA A 215 -20.23 6.94 12.46
CA ALA A 215 -20.78 7.78 11.38
C ALA A 215 -22.31 7.92 11.46
N GLU A 216 -22.98 7.21 12.38
CA GLU A 216 -24.43 7.28 12.55
C GLU A 216 -24.88 8.71 12.86
N GLY A 217 -25.82 9.23 12.08
CA GLY A 217 -26.35 10.59 12.24
C GLY A 217 -25.43 11.70 11.75
N ARG A 218 -24.28 11.39 11.13
CA ARG A 218 -23.42 12.39 10.50
C ARG A 218 -24.14 13.07 9.32
N PRO A 219 -24.28 14.40 9.29
CA PRO A 219 -24.86 15.11 8.16
C PRO A 219 -24.08 14.85 6.86
N ALA A 220 -24.77 14.92 5.71
CA ALA A 220 -24.10 14.82 4.41
C ALA A 220 -23.09 15.98 4.23
N GLY A 221 -21.92 15.69 3.67
CA GLY A 221 -20.84 16.67 3.48
C GLY A 221 -20.01 16.95 4.73
N GLN A 222 -20.19 16.18 5.81
CA GLN A 222 -19.38 16.25 7.04
C GLN A 222 -18.32 15.14 7.12
N GLU A 223 -18.08 14.43 6.02
CA GLU A 223 -16.98 13.49 5.87
C GLU A 223 -15.63 14.19 5.62
N LEU A 224 -14.57 13.60 6.15
CA LEU A 224 -13.19 13.91 5.81
C LEU A 224 -12.85 13.24 4.47
N ASP A 225 -12.90 14.00 3.38
CA ASP A 225 -12.65 13.49 2.03
C ASP A 225 -11.17 13.65 1.60
N GLU A 226 -10.31 12.88 2.25
CA GLU A 226 -8.88 12.83 1.94
C GLU A 226 -8.55 11.67 0.99
N GLU A 227 -8.83 11.88 -0.29
CA GLU A 227 -8.51 10.97 -1.39
C GLU A 227 -7.47 11.56 -2.35
N ALA A 228 -6.89 10.68 -3.18
CA ALA A 228 -5.92 11.10 -4.19
C ALA A 228 -6.62 11.78 -5.37
N TYR A 229 -5.88 12.55 -6.17
CA TYR A 229 -6.47 13.31 -7.27
C TYR A 229 -7.18 12.43 -8.30
N ASP A 230 -8.33 12.89 -8.76
CA ASP A 230 -8.90 12.57 -10.06
C ASP A 230 -9.38 13.89 -10.68
N TRP A 231 -8.48 14.53 -11.43
CA TRP A 231 -8.71 15.87 -11.96
C TRP A 231 -8.30 15.94 -13.43
N VAL A 232 -9.17 16.57 -14.22
CA VAL A 232 -8.91 16.95 -15.61
C VAL A 232 -9.09 18.45 -15.69
N ARG A 233 -8.16 19.15 -16.37
CA ARG A 233 -8.18 20.60 -16.46
C ARG A 233 -9.47 21.07 -17.15
N PRO A 234 -10.34 21.85 -16.47
CA PRO A 234 -11.65 22.23 -17.04
C PRO A 234 -11.57 23.03 -18.34
N CYS A 235 -10.52 23.83 -18.53
CA CYS A 235 -10.34 24.64 -19.74
C CYS A 235 -9.63 23.89 -20.89
N GLY A 236 -9.32 22.60 -20.71
CA GLY A 236 -8.60 21.81 -21.72
C GLY A 236 -7.22 22.38 -22.08
N PHE A 237 -6.83 22.18 -23.34
CA PHE A 237 -5.58 22.69 -23.90
C PHE A 237 -5.72 24.15 -24.34
N THR A 238 -4.67 24.93 -24.15
CA THR A 238 -4.55 26.27 -24.76
C THR A 238 -4.10 26.18 -26.22
N ASP A 239 -4.34 27.22 -27.03
CA ASP A 239 -3.90 27.28 -28.44
C ASP A 239 -2.39 26.98 -28.61
N ALA A 240 -1.56 27.47 -27.70
CA ALA A 240 -0.12 27.23 -27.70
C ALA A 240 0.23 25.77 -27.34
N GLU A 241 -0.54 25.14 -26.44
CA GLU A 241 -0.38 23.72 -26.11
C GLU A 241 -0.86 22.83 -27.26
N CYS A 242 -1.91 23.21 -28.01
CA CYS A 242 -2.39 22.47 -29.19
C CYS A 242 -1.37 22.39 -30.34
N ALA A 243 -0.34 23.23 -30.34
CA ALA A 243 0.78 23.14 -31.27
C ALA A 243 1.83 22.09 -30.87
N LEU A 244 1.72 21.52 -29.66
CA LEU A 244 2.63 20.49 -29.17
C LEU A 244 2.17 19.10 -29.66
N PRO A 245 3.09 18.23 -30.08
CA PRO A 245 2.73 16.93 -30.64
C PRO A 245 2.35 15.88 -29.59
N TYR A 246 2.85 15.99 -28.34
CA TYR A 246 2.74 14.91 -27.36
C TYR A 246 2.14 15.34 -26.02
N VAL A 247 1.65 14.34 -25.28
CA VAL A 247 1.46 14.39 -23.82
C VAL A 247 2.30 13.32 -23.14
N LEU A 248 2.83 13.64 -21.96
CA LEU A 248 3.65 12.72 -21.15
C LEU A 248 3.03 12.55 -19.78
N GLY A 249 2.91 11.30 -19.34
CA GLY A 249 2.60 10.94 -17.96
C GLY A 249 3.85 10.82 -17.11
N LEU A 250 3.93 11.61 -16.04
CA LEU A 250 4.97 11.48 -15.00
C LEU A 250 4.35 10.85 -13.76
N ASP A 251 4.84 9.67 -13.38
CA ASP A 251 4.35 8.92 -12.22
C ASP A 251 5.35 8.97 -11.07
N VAL A 252 4.87 9.30 -9.87
CA VAL A 252 5.72 9.46 -8.67
C VAL A 252 5.97 8.10 -8.02
N ASN A 253 7.23 7.67 -8.05
CA ASN A 253 7.66 6.41 -7.46
C ASN A 253 7.28 6.32 -5.98
N MET A 254 6.47 5.31 -5.64
CA MET A 254 6.02 5.03 -4.27
C MET A 254 5.47 6.27 -3.54
N ALA A 255 4.64 7.08 -4.19
CA ALA A 255 4.14 8.35 -3.66
C ALA A 255 3.59 8.25 -2.23
N PHE A 256 2.72 7.27 -1.95
CA PHE A 256 2.13 7.08 -0.62
C PHE A 256 3.15 6.63 0.44
N ALA A 257 4.14 5.81 0.08
CA ALA A 257 5.21 5.47 1.03
C ALA A 257 6.09 6.68 1.31
N ALA A 258 6.46 7.45 0.28
CA ALA A 258 7.23 8.68 0.44
C ALA A 258 6.49 9.70 1.31
N ALA A 259 5.16 9.78 1.19
CA ALA A 259 4.31 10.62 2.03
C ALA A 259 4.20 10.16 3.49
N ALA A 260 4.44 8.87 3.78
CA ALA A 260 4.46 8.34 5.14
C ALA A 260 5.75 8.68 5.91
N ASN A 261 6.82 9.05 5.20
CA ASN A 261 8.13 9.37 5.78
C ASN A 261 8.05 10.62 6.68
N ARG A 262 8.42 10.47 7.96
CA ARG A 262 8.37 11.50 9.00
C ARG A 262 6.99 12.08 9.26
N LEU A 263 5.94 11.42 8.78
CA LEU A 263 4.57 11.86 9.00
C LEU A 263 4.20 11.65 10.46
N THR A 264 3.95 12.75 11.16
CA THR A 264 3.45 12.70 12.54
C THR A 264 1.98 12.36 12.50
N VAL A 265 1.60 11.26 13.15
CA VAL A 265 0.22 10.78 13.22
C VAL A 265 -0.18 10.52 14.66
N GLY A 266 -1.47 10.52 14.95
CA GLY A 266 -1.95 10.25 16.30
C GLY A 266 -1.75 8.78 16.69
N LEU A 267 -1.48 8.53 17.97
CA LEU A 267 -1.28 7.20 18.53
C LEU A 267 -2.45 6.76 19.40
N GLY A 268 -3.19 7.73 19.97
CA GLY A 268 -4.38 7.51 20.79
C GLY A 268 -5.69 7.90 20.11
N ALA A 269 -6.78 7.87 20.89
CA ALA A 269 -8.12 8.29 20.48
C ALA A 269 -8.19 9.80 20.17
N PRO A 270 -9.13 10.23 19.31
CA PRO A 270 -9.31 11.65 19.00
C PRO A 270 -10.02 12.39 20.16
N VAL A 271 -9.71 13.67 20.33
CA VAL A 271 -10.29 14.58 21.32
C VAL A 271 -10.94 15.75 20.59
N HIS A 272 -12.25 15.92 20.77
CA HIS A 272 -13.01 17.03 20.20
C HIS A 272 -12.64 18.37 20.85
N THR A 273 -12.59 19.44 20.07
CA THR A 273 -12.39 20.80 20.55
C THR A 273 -13.04 21.81 19.62
N ASP A 274 -13.77 22.77 20.20
CA ASP A 274 -14.39 23.88 19.48
C ASP A 274 -13.40 25.05 19.28
N GLY A 275 -13.31 25.57 18.06
CA GLY A 275 -12.51 26.74 17.70
C GLY A 275 -11.02 26.73 18.09
N PRO A 276 -10.27 25.62 17.99
CA PRO A 276 -8.86 25.61 18.41
C PRO A 276 -7.98 26.44 17.45
N ARG A 277 -6.90 27.01 17.98
CA ARG A 277 -5.82 27.54 17.13
C ARG A 277 -5.16 26.39 16.37
N PHE A 278 -4.96 26.56 15.07
CA PHE A 278 -4.26 25.57 14.26
C PHE A 278 -2.81 25.37 14.72
N ASP A 279 -2.43 24.12 14.97
CA ASP A 279 -1.05 23.69 15.21
C ASP A 279 -0.70 22.50 14.31
N LYS A 280 0.19 22.73 13.34
CA LYS A 280 0.66 21.71 12.40
C LYS A 280 1.38 20.53 13.06
N LYS A 281 1.77 20.63 14.33
CA LYS A 281 2.43 19.56 15.08
C LYS A 281 1.45 18.59 15.74
N VAL A 282 0.18 18.98 15.87
CA VAL A 282 -0.87 18.15 16.47
C VAL A 282 -1.68 17.52 15.34
N PRO A 283 -1.55 16.20 15.10
CA PRO A 283 -2.34 15.54 14.07
C PRO A 283 -3.82 15.50 14.47
N GLY A 284 -4.69 15.64 13.48
CA GLY A 284 -6.13 15.66 13.66
C GLY A 284 -6.89 15.95 12.37
N ALA A 285 -8.21 15.93 12.50
CA ALA A 285 -9.17 16.42 11.52
C ALA A 285 -9.61 17.83 11.93
N TRP A 286 -9.61 18.77 10.99
CA TRP A 286 -9.85 20.19 11.23
C TRP A 286 -11.01 20.66 10.34
N TYR A 287 -12.03 21.27 10.93
CA TYR A 287 -13.12 21.89 10.19
C TYR A 287 -12.75 23.34 9.86
N VAL A 288 -12.46 23.63 8.60
CA VAL A 288 -11.92 24.91 8.15
C VAL A 288 -12.64 25.36 6.88
N ASP A 289 -12.85 26.67 6.72
CA ASP A 289 -13.31 27.24 5.46
C ASP A 289 -12.13 27.64 4.58
N LEU A 290 -11.90 26.87 3.51
CA LEU A 290 -10.89 27.15 2.48
C LEU A 290 -11.50 27.58 1.14
N SER A 291 -12.80 27.86 1.09
CA SER A 291 -13.50 28.28 -0.15
C SER A 291 -13.03 29.63 -0.69
N HIS A 292 -12.48 30.46 0.19
CA HIS A 292 -11.90 31.77 -0.14
C HIS A 292 -10.55 31.69 -0.85
N VAL A 293 -9.93 30.51 -0.94
CA VAL A 293 -8.63 30.33 -1.61
C VAL A 293 -8.82 30.19 -3.11
N GLU A 294 -8.29 31.16 -3.87
CA GLU A 294 -8.27 31.14 -5.33
C GLU A 294 -6.88 30.78 -5.86
N LEU A 295 -6.83 29.80 -6.76
CA LEU A 295 -5.62 29.33 -7.43
C LEU A 295 -5.74 29.54 -8.93
N ASP A 296 -4.61 29.44 -9.66
CA ASP A 296 -4.64 29.42 -11.13
C ASP A 296 -5.55 28.29 -11.62
N PRO A 297 -6.55 28.54 -12.49
CA PRO A 297 -7.52 27.53 -12.92
C PRO A 297 -6.91 26.37 -13.72
N ARG A 298 -5.64 26.48 -14.15
CA ARG A 298 -4.89 25.40 -14.79
C ARG A 298 -4.20 24.46 -13.79
N LEU A 299 -4.37 24.69 -12.49
CA LEU A 299 -3.91 23.83 -11.41
C LEU A 299 -5.11 23.26 -10.64
N PRO A 300 -5.07 22.00 -10.22
CA PRO A 300 -6.08 21.48 -9.31
C PRO A 300 -5.97 22.12 -7.94
N SER A 301 -7.10 22.36 -7.28
CA SER A 301 -7.15 22.66 -5.85
C SER A 301 -6.48 21.54 -5.04
N PRO A 302 -5.58 21.83 -4.08
CA PRO A 302 -5.03 20.84 -3.16
C PRO A 302 -6.00 20.42 -2.05
N PHE A 303 -7.15 21.08 -1.96
CA PHE A 303 -8.10 20.91 -0.86
C PHE A 303 -9.22 19.92 -1.19
N THR A 304 -9.31 19.42 -2.41
CA THR A 304 -10.32 18.41 -2.79
C THR A 304 -9.68 17.33 -3.66
N PRO A 305 -10.18 16.08 -3.62
CA PRO A 305 -9.72 15.03 -4.52
C PRO A 305 -10.09 15.29 -5.98
N SER A 306 -11.21 15.96 -6.25
CA SER A 306 -11.61 16.35 -7.61
C SER A 306 -10.74 17.45 -8.20
N GLY A 307 -9.97 18.17 -7.37
CA GLY A 307 -9.25 19.37 -7.79
C GLY A 307 -10.12 20.62 -7.93
N ASP A 308 -11.41 20.55 -7.58
CA ASP A 308 -12.29 21.72 -7.54
C ASP A 308 -12.03 22.59 -6.31
N ARG A 309 -12.31 23.88 -6.43
CA ARG A 309 -12.28 24.78 -5.28
C ARG A 309 -13.39 24.38 -4.28
N PRO A 310 -13.10 24.30 -2.96
CA PRO A 310 -14.13 24.08 -1.96
C PRO A 310 -15.26 25.12 -2.05
N SER A 311 -16.50 24.72 -1.80
CA SER A 311 -17.67 25.60 -1.83
C SER A 311 -18.05 26.19 -0.47
N GLY A 312 -17.40 25.73 0.61
CA GLY A 312 -17.60 26.20 1.97
C GLY A 312 -16.71 25.45 2.97
N PRO A 313 -17.04 25.51 4.27
CA PRO A 313 -16.29 24.81 5.31
C PRO A 313 -16.38 23.28 5.17
N ALA A 314 -15.24 22.61 5.29
CA ALA A 314 -15.11 21.15 5.19
C ALA A 314 -14.05 20.61 6.17
N TRP A 315 -14.04 19.29 6.34
CA TRP A 315 -13.05 18.60 7.17
C TRP A 315 -11.78 18.31 6.37
N TYR A 316 -10.64 18.64 6.97
CA TYR A 316 -9.32 18.44 6.37
C TYR A 316 -8.36 17.76 7.33
N ALA A 317 -7.47 16.92 6.81
CA ALA A 317 -6.37 16.41 7.60
C ALA A 317 -5.33 17.52 7.84
N THR A 318 -4.57 17.37 8.91
CA THR A 318 -3.52 18.34 9.29
C THR A 318 -2.56 18.72 8.14
N PRO A 319 -2.10 17.79 7.27
CA PRO A 319 -1.25 18.16 6.14
C PRO A 319 -1.90 19.14 5.15
N THR A 320 -3.21 19.01 4.90
CA THR A 320 -3.96 19.87 3.98
C THR A 320 -4.07 21.29 4.54
N VAL A 321 -4.43 21.43 5.82
CA VAL A 321 -4.51 22.75 6.48
C VAL A 321 -3.13 23.38 6.62
N ALA A 322 -2.10 22.60 6.96
CA ALA A 322 -0.73 23.09 7.01
C ALA A 322 -0.26 23.62 5.64
N TYR A 323 -0.75 23.01 4.56
CA TYR A 323 -0.43 23.46 3.22
C TYR A 323 -1.15 24.75 2.82
N ALA A 324 -2.39 24.97 3.27
CA ALA A 324 -3.06 26.27 3.10
C ALA A 324 -2.25 27.41 3.74
N VAL A 325 -1.71 27.18 4.94
CA VAL A 325 -0.80 28.13 5.61
C VAL A 325 0.52 28.29 4.85
N GLU A 326 1.09 27.21 4.31
CA GLU A 326 2.31 27.26 3.47
C GLU A 326 2.11 28.10 2.20
N LEU A 327 0.91 28.05 1.61
CA LEU A 327 0.51 28.87 0.46
C LEU A 327 0.25 30.35 0.82
N GLY A 328 0.29 30.70 2.11
CA GLY A 328 0.12 32.08 2.60
C GLY A 328 -1.32 32.46 2.90
N HIS A 329 -2.23 31.50 3.06
CA HIS A 329 -3.63 31.75 3.42
C HIS A 329 -3.85 31.65 4.92
N ASP A 330 -4.76 32.50 5.42
CA ASP A 330 -5.20 32.44 6.81
C ASP A 330 -6.11 31.23 7.04
N VAL A 331 -5.94 30.59 8.20
CA VAL A 331 -6.78 29.46 8.61
C VAL A 331 -7.37 29.73 9.98
N ALA A 332 -8.69 29.58 10.07
CA ALA A 332 -9.44 29.70 11.31
C ALA A 332 -10.29 28.43 11.50
N PRO A 333 -9.75 27.40 12.20
CA PRO A 333 -10.52 26.21 12.49
C PRO A 333 -11.76 26.54 13.33
N LEU A 334 -12.91 26.04 12.88
CA LEU A 334 -14.20 26.18 13.57
C LEU A 334 -14.38 25.09 14.63
N GLU A 335 -13.89 23.89 14.32
CA GLU A 335 -13.92 22.68 15.14
C GLU A 335 -12.70 21.83 14.81
N ALA A 336 -12.23 20.99 15.73
CA ALA A 336 -11.25 19.97 15.42
C ALA A 336 -11.39 18.71 16.28
N TRP A 337 -10.91 17.60 15.72
CA TRP A 337 -10.67 16.35 16.41
C TRP A 337 -9.16 16.10 16.46
N LEU A 338 -8.55 16.35 17.62
CA LEU A 338 -7.10 16.39 17.81
C LEU A 338 -6.58 15.09 18.45
N ARG A 339 -5.31 14.76 18.20
CA ARG A 339 -4.64 13.60 18.81
C ARG A 339 -3.37 14.07 19.53
N PRO A 340 -3.44 14.40 20.83
CA PRO A 340 -2.31 14.91 21.60
C PRO A 340 -1.13 13.93 21.69
N GLU A 341 -1.44 12.64 21.82
CA GLU A 341 -0.44 11.58 21.71
C GLU A 341 -0.15 11.30 20.25
N ALA A 342 1.04 11.69 19.79
CA ALA A 342 1.42 11.61 18.39
C ALA A 342 2.88 11.16 18.18
N GLY A 343 3.17 10.65 17.00
CA GLY A 343 4.52 10.27 16.62
C GLY A 343 4.64 9.76 15.19
N ALA A 344 5.88 9.54 14.75
CA ALA A 344 6.20 9.02 13.43
C ALA A 344 6.08 7.49 13.39
N TYR A 345 4.83 6.99 13.49
CA TYR A 345 4.53 5.56 13.55
C TYR A 345 5.02 4.79 12.31
N LEU A 346 4.87 5.39 11.12
CA LEU A 346 5.16 4.76 9.84
C LEU A 346 6.63 4.82 9.42
N ASP A 347 7.52 5.50 10.16
CA ASP A 347 8.93 5.69 9.75
C ASP A 347 9.67 4.36 9.52
N PRO A 348 9.69 3.41 10.47
CA PRO A 348 10.38 2.14 10.24
C PRO A 348 9.76 1.34 9.08
N TRP A 349 8.45 1.46 8.89
CA TRP A 349 7.71 0.80 7.81
C TRP A 349 8.11 1.37 6.45
N TYR A 350 8.19 2.69 6.34
CA TYR A 350 8.68 3.38 5.15
C TYR A 350 10.14 3.01 4.86
N GLU A 351 11.03 3.11 5.85
CA GLU A 351 12.46 2.83 5.68
C GLU A 351 12.69 1.44 5.12
N ARG A 352 12.05 0.43 5.71
CA ARG A 352 12.18 -0.95 5.28
C ARG A 352 11.65 -1.20 3.87
N LEU A 353 10.48 -0.64 3.52
CA LEU A 353 9.92 -0.79 2.18
C LEU A 353 10.68 0.01 1.12
N ARG A 354 11.21 1.18 1.47
CA ARG A 354 12.12 1.96 0.63
C ARG A 354 13.36 1.15 0.31
N ASP A 355 13.99 0.56 1.32
CA ASP A 355 15.24 -0.19 1.16
C ASP A 355 14.99 -1.48 0.36
N ALA A 356 13.89 -2.18 0.62
CA ALA A 356 13.43 -3.32 -0.17
C ALA A 356 13.22 -2.96 -1.65
N TYR A 357 12.51 -1.87 -1.91
CA TYR A 357 12.27 -1.37 -3.26
C TYR A 357 13.59 -1.00 -3.97
N LEU A 358 14.45 -0.21 -3.33
CA LEU A 358 15.71 0.23 -3.92
C LEU A 358 16.67 -0.92 -4.20
N ALA A 359 16.78 -1.89 -3.29
CA ALA A 359 17.59 -3.09 -3.52
C ALA A 359 17.05 -3.91 -4.71
N THR A 360 15.72 -4.02 -4.83
CA THR A 360 15.10 -4.74 -5.96
C THR A 360 15.26 -3.99 -7.27
N MET A 361 15.16 -2.66 -7.28
CA MET A 361 15.45 -1.85 -8.46
C MET A 361 16.92 -1.98 -8.89
N ALA A 362 17.85 -2.06 -7.93
CA ALA A 362 19.26 -2.27 -8.20
C ALA A 362 19.55 -3.64 -8.84
N ASP A 363 18.88 -4.72 -8.39
CA ASP A 363 18.95 -6.03 -9.05
C ASP A 363 18.50 -5.96 -10.52
N LEU A 364 17.55 -5.08 -10.82
CA LEU A 364 17.01 -4.84 -12.16
C LEU A 364 17.84 -3.80 -12.96
N GLY A 365 19.03 -3.44 -12.47
CA GLY A 365 19.95 -2.51 -13.14
C GLY A 365 19.59 -1.02 -13.00
N VAL A 366 18.63 -0.66 -12.15
CA VAL A 366 18.20 0.73 -11.95
C VAL A 366 18.71 1.26 -10.60
N THR A 367 19.80 2.03 -10.64
CA THR A 367 20.47 2.57 -9.45
C THR A 367 20.30 4.09 -9.31
N LYS A 368 20.71 4.65 -8.16
CA LYS A 368 20.54 6.08 -7.82
C LYS A 368 21.52 7.01 -8.53
N ASP A 369 22.65 6.47 -8.96
CA ASP A 369 23.78 7.18 -9.59
C ASP A 369 23.64 7.32 -11.11
N LEU A 370 22.61 6.69 -11.70
CA LEU A 370 22.30 6.86 -13.12
C LEU A 370 22.02 8.33 -13.45
N THR A 371 22.53 8.77 -14.59
CA THR A 371 22.09 10.03 -15.22
C THR A 371 20.62 9.93 -15.59
N GLU A 372 19.94 11.07 -15.79
CA GLU A 372 18.51 11.05 -16.16
C GLU A 372 18.26 10.26 -17.46
N ALA A 373 19.15 10.37 -18.45
CA ALA A 373 19.08 9.58 -19.68
C ALA A 373 19.33 8.08 -19.42
N GLY A 374 20.34 7.75 -18.60
CA GLY A 374 20.62 6.37 -18.21
C GLY A 374 19.47 5.73 -17.42
N TYR A 375 18.81 6.53 -16.56
CA TYR A 375 17.62 6.11 -15.82
C TYR A 375 16.45 5.79 -16.77
N LEU A 376 16.18 6.65 -17.75
CA LEU A 376 15.12 6.39 -18.75
C LEU A 376 15.41 5.13 -19.56
N ALA A 377 16.66 4.94 -20.01
CA ALA A 377 17.08 3.75 -20.76
C ALA A 377 16.94 2.48 -19.91
N ALA A 378 17.42 2.50 -18.66
CA ALA A 378 17.32 1.35 -17.76
C ALA A 378 15.84 1.01 -17.46
N MET A 379 15.00 2.02 -17.22
CA MET A 379 13.58 1.83 -16.95
C MET A 379 12.79 1.24 -18.13
N ALA A 380 13.25 1.43 -19.38
CA ALA A 380 12.54 0.90 -20.56
C ALA A 380 12.52 -0.64 -20.62
N GLY A 381 13.61 -1.30 -20.20
CA GLY A 381 13.76 -2.77 -20.26
C GLY A 381 13.97 -3.46 -18.91
N HIS A 382 13.93 -2.74 -17.78
CA HIS A 382 14.27 -3.30 -16.46
C HIS A 382 13.50 -4.57 -16.08
N LYS A 383 12.27 -4.76 -16.58
CA LYS A 383 11.44 -5.93 -16.24
C LYS A 383 11.92 -7.22 -16.91
N ASP A 384 12.62 -7.10 -18.02
CA ASP A 384 13.08 -8.23 -18.83
C ASP A 384 14.43 -8.76 -18.33
N VAL A 385 15.09 -8.04 -17.41
CA VAL A 385 16.39 -8.39 -16.83
C VAL A 385 16.30 -9.65 -15.95
N ASP A 386 15.36 -9.69 -15.02
CA ASP A 386 15.06 -10.85 -14.16
C ASP A 386 13.56 -10.84 -13.84
N PRO A 387 12.76 -11.71 -14.48
CA PRO A 387 11.32 -11.82 -14.24
C PRO A 387 10.95 -12.07 -12.77
N ALA A 388 11.77 -12.84 -12.04
CA ALA A 388 11.53 -13.10 -10.62
C ALA A 388 11.76 -11.83 -9.78
N ALA A 389 12.82 -11.06 -10.06
CA ALA A 389 13.03 -9.78 -9.39
C ALA A 389 11.95 -8.75 -9.77
N ALA A 390 11.46 -8.76 -11.02
CA ALA A 390 10.34 -7.93 -11.45
C ALA A 390 9.03 -8.29 -10.71
N ALA A 391 8.76 -9.57 -10.49
CA ALA A 391 7.64 -10.04 -9.69
C ALA A 391 7.78 -9.63 -8.21
N VAL A 392 8.98 -9.73 -7.62
CA VAL A 392 9.26 -9.21 -6.25
C VAL A 392 9.01 -7.71 -6.18
N LEU A 393 9.43 -6.94 -7.19
CA LEU A 393 9.19 -5.50 -7.26
C LEU A 393 7.69 -5.19 -7.28
N SER A 394 6.91 -5.95 -8.06
CA SER A 394 5.44 -5.83 -8.09
C SER A 394 4.84 -6.10 -6.72
N ALA A 395 5.26 -7.16 -6.04
CA ALA A 395 4.78 -7.53 -4.71
C ALA A 395 5.10 -6.46 -3.67
N ILE A 396 6.30 -5.86 -3.70
CA ILE A 396 6.70 -4.76 -2.81
C ILE A 396 5.77 -3.54 -3.03
N LYS A 397 5.53 -3.16 -4.29
CA LYS A 397 4.61 -2.05 -4.62
C LYS A 397 3.18 -2.33 -4.17
N ALA A 398 2.70 -3.55 -4.39
CA ALA A 398 1.38 -3.99 -3.91
C ALA A 398 1.29 -3.97 -2.37
N THR A 399 2.38 -4.30 -1.68
CA THR A 399 2.47 -4.27 -0.21
C THR A 399 2.31 -2.85 0.34
N VAL A 400 2.97 -1.86 -0.28
CA VAL A 400 2.81 -0.44 0.05
C VAL A 400 1.36 -0.01 -0.13
N LYS A 401 0.80 -0.19 -1.34
CA LYS A 401 -0.55 0.27 -1.68
C LYS A 401 -1.63 -0.41 -0.82
N GLY A 402 -1.54 -1.73 -0.71
CA GLY A 402 -2.48 -2.54 0.06
C GLY A 402 -2.39 -2.29 1.56
N GLY A 403 -1.18 -2.12 2.11
CA GLY A 403 -0.97 -1.83 3.53
C GLY A 403 -1.62 -0.52 3.96
N ILE A 404 -1.43 0.56 3.20
CA ILE A 404 -2.10 1.85 3.44
C ILE A 404 -3.62 1.73 3.26
N GLY A 405 -4.09 1.05 2.21
CA GLY A 405 -5.52 0.84 1.98
C GLY A 405 -6.21 0.10 3.14
N LYS A 406 -5.52 -0.86 3.77
CA LYS A 406 -6.04 -1.64 4.89
C LYS A 406 -6.21 -0.85 6.20
N LEU A 407 -5.62 0.33 6.33
CA LEU A 407 -5.85 1.23 7.47
C LEU A 407 -7.31 1.73 7.53
N ARG A 408 -8.03 1.77 6.41
CA ARG A 408 -9.49 2.03 6.32
C ARG A 408 -10.20 0.85 5.64
N GLU A 409 -9.93 -0.37 6.10
CA GLU A 409 -10.60 -1.55 5.57
C GLU A 409 -12.11 -1.49 5.86
N ARG A 410 -12.91 -1.38 4.79
CA ARG A 410 -14.38 -1.38 4.78
C ARG A 410 -14.96 -2.77 5.09
N ALA A 411 -16.24 -2.83 5.45
CA ALA A 411 -16.95 -4.09 5.65
C ALA A 411 -17.00 -4.93 4.34
N GLN A 412 -16.80 -6.25 4.43
CA GLN A 412 -16.86 -7.19 3.30
C GLN A 412 -17.95 -8.26 3.50
N GLY A 413 -18.42 -8.92 2.42
CA GLY A 413 -19.42 -10.02 2.48
C GLY A 413 -20.88 -9.56 2.64
N LYS A 414 -21.85 -10.48 2.90
CA LYS A 414 -23.27 -10.12 3.10
C LYS A 414 -23.55 -9.21 4.30
N ALA A 415 -22.56 -9.00 5.18
CA ALA A 415 -22.54 -7.91 6.16
C ALA A 415 -22.61 -6.51 5.51
N ARG A 416 -22.50 -6.42 4.17
CA ARG A 416 -22.56 -5.24 3.29
C ARG A 416 -23.64 -4.19 3.56
N PHE A 417 -24.67 -4.45 4.38
CA PHE A 417 -25.85 -3.56 4.42
C PHE A 417 -26.46 -3.33 5.80
N ARG A 418 -25.75 -3.65 6.90
CA ARG A 418 -26.22 -3.24 8.22
C ARG A 418 -25.39 -2.05 8.69
N THR A 419 -25.91 -0.86 8.42
CA THR A 419 -25.44 0.39 9.04
C THR A 419 -25.34 0.16 10.56
N ASN A 420 -24.27 0.64 11.18
CA ASN A 420 -24.05 0.63 12.63
C ASN A 420 -23.64 -0.71 13.27
N GLN A 421 -23.13 -1.69 12.49
CA GLN A 421 -22.49 -2.88 13.07
C GLN A 421 -20.97 -2.86 12.94
N ARG A 422 -20.27 -3.28 14.01
CA ARG A 422 -18.82 -3.45 13.99
C ARG A 422 -18.43 -4.67 13.14
N TRP A 423 -17.38 -4.54 12.33
CA TRP A 423 -16.80 -5.65 11.56
C TRP A 423 -15.39 -6.01 12.06
N PRO A 424 -14.85 -7.20 11.75
CA PRO A 424 -13.61 -7.70 12.35
C PRO A 424 -12.38 -6.81 12.18
N ALA A 425 -12.34 -5.96 11.16
CA ALA A 425 -11.21 -5.07 10.94
C ALA A 425 -11.09 -3.97 12.00
N LEU A 426 -12.22 -3.55 12.60
CA LEU A 426 -12.29 -2.51 13.64
C LEU A 426 -11.63 -2.93 14.96
N GLU A 427 -11.41 -4.23 15.17
CA GLU A 427 -10.77 -4.78 16.36
C GLU A 427 -9.24 -4.76 16.27
N ARG A 428 -8.68 -4.17 15.22
CA ARG A 428 -7.22 -4.06 15.03
C ARG A 428 -6.74 -2.68 15.47
N PRO A 429 -5.65 -2.58 16.25
CA PRO A 429 -5.00 -1.29 16.53
C PRO A 429 -4.58 -0.52 15.26
N THR A 430 -4.32 -1.23 14.16
CA THR A 430 -3.91 -0.65 12.88
C THR A 430 -5.08 -0.20 12.01
N TRP A 431 -6.34 -0.39 12.40
CA TRP A 431 -7.46 0.23 11.69
C TRP A 431 -7.53 1.70 12.12
N ARG A 432 -6.98 2.58 11.27
CA ARG A 432 -6.71 3.99 11.53
C ARG A 432 -6.96 4.82 10.28
N PRO A 433 -8.24 5.14 9.99
CA PRO A 433 -8.61 5.92 8.80
C PRO A 433 -7.95 7.30 8.79
N ASP A 434 -7.69 7.89 9.95
CA ASP A 434 -6.99 9.16 10.12
C ASP A 434 -5.53 9.11 9.62
N ILE A 435 -4.82 8.00 9.89
CA ILE A 435 -3.45 7.79 9.38
C ILE A 435 -3.48 7.68 7.85
N ARG A 436 -4.44 6.92 7.29
CA ARG A 436 -4.63 6.82 5.84
C ARG A 436 -4.88 8.19 5.21
N ALA A 437 -5.81 8.95 5.77
CA ALA A 437 -6.17 10.29 5.31
C ALA A 437 -4.95 11.23 5.34
N ALA A 438 -4.18 11.24 6.43
CA ALA A 438 -2.97 12.07 6.52
C ALA A 438 -1.89 11.68 5.50
N VAL A 439 -1.70 10.38 5.21
CA VAL A 439 -0.76 9.92 4.16
C VAL A 439 -1.21 10.41 2.78
N ILE A 440 -2.49 10.29 2.46
CA ILE A 440 -3.04 10.70 1.16
C ILE A 440 -3.01 12.22 1.01
N ALA A 441 -3.42 12.97 2.03
CA ALA A 441 -3.32 14.42 2.11
C ALA A 441 -1.88 14.88 1.82
N THR A 442 -0.90 14.25 2.49
CA THR A 442 0.52 14.55 2.30
C THR A 442 0.99 14.25 0.88
N ALA A 443 0.53 13.14 0.28
CA ALA A 443 0.84 12.82 -1.11
C ALA A 443 0.26 13.85 -2.09
N ARG A 444 -0.99 14.25 -1.91
CA ARG A 444 -1.68 15.26 -2.72
C ARG A 444 -1.01 16.63 -2.62
N VAL A 445 -0.69 17.08 -1.41
CA VAL A 445 0.07 18.32 -1.14
C VAL A 445 1.46 18.28 -1.80
N ASN A 446 2.18 17.16 -1.67
CA ASN A 446 3.50 17.03 -2.29
C ASN A 446 3.44 17.05 -3.82
N MET A 447 2.38 16.47 -4.40
CA MET A 447 2.10 16.55 -5.84
C MET A 447 1.81 18.00 -6.26
N HIS A 448 0.90 18.68 -5.56
CA HIS A 448 0.55 20.06 -5.84
C HIS A 448 1.76 21.00 -5.73
N ARG A 449 2.63 20.84 -4.74
CA ARG A 449 3.86 21.65 -4.60
C ARG A 449 4.75 21.55 -5.85
N LYS A 450 4.88 20.36 -6.43
CA LYS A 450 5.66 20.16 -7.67
C LYS A 450 4.96 20.77 -8.88
N MET A 451 3.63 20.62 -8.99
CA MET A 451 2.85 21.22 -10.08
C MET A 451 2.88 22.75 -10.03
N LEU A 452 2.74 23.33 -8.84
CA LEU A 452 2.89 24.77 -8.61
C LEU A 452 4.29 25.24 -9.02
N LYS A 453 5.34 24.46 -8.71
CA LYS A 453 6.69 24.80 -9.16
C LYS A 453 6.86 24.68 -10.68
N MET A 454 6.28 23.67 -11.33
CA MET A 454 6.25 23.54 -12.79
C MET A 454 5.55 24.74 -13.46
N ALA A 455 4.46 25.23 -12.86
CA ALA A 455 3.74 26.40 -13.34
C ALA A 455 4.61 27.67 -13.36
N THR A 456 5.55 27.83 -12.41
CA THR A 456 6.52 28.94 -12.44
C THR A 456 7.47 28.92 -13.65
N HIS A 457 7.55 27.78 -14.35
CA HIS A 457 8.27 27.59 -15.61
C HIS A 457 7.32 27.53 -16.83
N GLY A 458 6.06 27.94 -16.69
CA GLY A 458 5.07 27.92 -17.76
C GLY A 458 4.56 26.54 -18.15
N ARG A 459 4.79 25.50 -17.31
CA ARG A 459 4.32 24.14 -17.57
C ARG A 459 3.13 23.83 -16.67
N TYR A 460 1.97 23.56 -17.25
CA TYR A 460 0.74 23.28 -16.53
C TYR A 460 0.24 21.86 -16.83
N PRO A 461 -0.30 21.13 -15.83
CA PRO A 461 -0.82 19.78 -16.03
C PRO A 461 -2.18 19.82 -16.74
N VAL A 462 -2.45 18.88 -17.63
CA VAL A 462 -3.78 18.74 -18.27
C VAL A 462 -4.66 17.73 -17.52
N ALA A 463 -4.04 16.77 -16.83
CA ALA A 463 -4.75 15.81 -15.99
C ALA A 463 -3.85 15.29 -14.86
N VAL A 464 -4.48 14.85 -13.78
CA VAL A 464 -3.83 14.20 -12.64
C VAL A 464 -4.71 13.03 -12.19
N LEU A 465 -4.13 11.85 -12.01
CA LEU A 465 -4.79 10.70 -11.43
C LEU A 465 -3.86 10.02 -10.43
N SER A 466 -4.24 10.03 -9.16
CA SER A 466 -3.46 9.50 -8.05
C SER A 466 -2.05 10.12 -7.97
N ASP A 467 -1.05 9.40 -8.45
CA ASP A 467 0.38 9.69 -8.44
C ASP A 467 0.95 9.96 -9.84
N CYS A 468 0.09 9.96 -10.86
CA CYS A 468 0.42 10.28 -12.24
C CYS A 468 -0.10 11.66 -12.62
N VAL A 469 0.75 12.49 -13.23
CA VAL A 469 0.41 13.80 -13.79
C VAL A 469 0.76 13.86 -15.27
N VAL A 470 -0.16 14.39 -16.08
CA VAL A 470 -0.03 14.48 -17.54
C VAL A 470 0.25 15.92 -17.95
N TYR A 471 1.31 16.12 -18.75
CA TYR A 471 1.70 17.41 -19.30
C TYR A 471 1.80 17.38 -20.83
N PRO A 472 1.37 18.44 -21.53
CA PRO A 472 1.74 18.67 -22.93
C PRO A 472 3.25 18.82 -23.09
N ALA A 473 3.84 18.29 -24.16
CA ALA A 473 5.28 18.35 -24.39
C ALA A 473 5.69 18.44 -25.87
N PRO A 474 6.84 19.07 -26.15
CA PRO A 474 7.35 19.24 -27.51
C PRO A 474 7.97 17.98 -28.12
N THR A 475 8.38 17.02 -27.29
CA THR A 475 9.04 15.78 -27.71
C THR A 475 8.52 14.62 -26.86
N PRO A 476 8.73 13.36 -27.26
CA PRO A 476 8.34 12.21 -26.44
C PRO A 476 9.24 12.01 -25.20
N SER A 477 10.26 12.86 -25.01
CA SER A 477 11.23 12.73 -23.93
C SER A 477 10.88 13.63 -22.74
N PRO A 478 10.78 13.10 -21.51
CA PRO A 478 10.57 13.95 -20.32
C PRO A 478 11.74 14.89 -20.05
N LEU A 479 12.92 14.68 -20.65
CA LEU A 479 14.06 15.59 -20.50
C LEU A 479 13.79 16.98 -21.09
N ASP A 480 12.95 17.06 -22.12
CA ASP A 480 12.59 18.33 -22.79
C ASP A 480 11.36 19.00 -22.15
N LEU A 481 10.62 18.25 -21.33
CA LEU A 481 9.50 18.74 -20.52
C LEU A 481 10.00 19.37 -19.21
N LEU A 482 10.94 18.70 -18.53
CA LEU A 482 11.36 19.07 -17.17
C LEU A 482 12.23 20.33 -17.14
N PRO A 483 11.85 21.36 -16.36
CA PRO A 483 12.62 22.60 -16.28
C PRO A 483 14.03 22.40 -15.72
N ARG A 484 14.98 23.15 -16.26
CA ARG A 484 16.39 23.18 -15.82
C ARG A 484 16.82 24.58 -15.38
N THR A 485 17.82 24.62 -14.52
CA THR A 485 18.54 25.85 -14.17
C THR A 485 19.48 26.27 -15.32
N PRO A 486 19.99 27.51 -15.34
CA PRO A 486 20.90 27.98 -16.40
C PRO A 486 22.18 27.13 -16.56
N ASP A 487 22.63 26.47 -15.51
CA ASP A 487 23.76 25.54 -15.48
C ASP A 487 23.38 24.09 -15.81
N GLY A 488 22.17 23.85 -16.32
CA GLY A 488 21.72 22.56 -16.85
C GLY A 488 21.25 21.53 -15.80
N ARG A 489 21.27 21.88 -14.51
CA ARG A 489 20.76 21.00 -13.45
C ARG A 489 19.22 21.01 -13.41
N PRO A 490 18.56 19.93 -12.94
CA PRO A 490 17.11 19.95 -12.72
C PRO A 490 16.70 21.11 -11.80
N ALA A 491 15.65 21.84 -12.17
CA ALA A 491 15.20 22.98 -11.37
C ALA A 491 14.75 22.53 -9.96
N PRO A 492 15.02 23.33 -8.91
CA PRO A 492 14.65 22.95 -7.56
C PRO A 492 13.13 22.94 -7.38
N GLY A 493 12.60 21.87 -6.79
CA GLY A 493 11.17 21.73 -6.44
C GLY A 493 10.25 21.22 -7.55
N VAL A 494 10.73 21.09 -8.79
CA VAL A 494 9.95 20.44 -9.86
C VAL A 494 9.97 18.92 -9.73
N PHE A 495 9.24 18.22 -10.60
CA PHE A 495 9.40 16.78 -10.79
C PHE A 495 10.84 16.44 -11.18
N ARG A 496 11.36 15.33 -10.64
CA ARG A 496 12.74 14.91 -10.85
C ARG A 496 12.76 13.45 -11.23
N LEU A 497 13.39 13.13 -12.34
CA LEU A 497 13.60 11.75 -12.76
C LEU A 497 14.54 11.03 -11.80
N GLY A 498 14.20 9.79 -11.47
CA GLY A 498 15.07 8.92 -10.71
C GLY A 498 14.31 7.85 -9.93
N VAL A 499 15.05 6.86 -9.47
CA VAL A 499 14.48 5.68 -8.83
C VAL A 499 13.92 5.93 -7.44
N SER A 500 14.41 6.93 -6.69
CA SER A 500 14.08 7.05 -5.27
C SER A 500 12.59 7.36 -5.02
N PRO A 501 11.98 6.88 -3.92
CA PRO A 501 10.61 7.26 -3.57
C PRO A 501 10.41 8.77 -3.53
N GLY A 502 9.35 9.26 -4.17
CA GLY A 502 9.07 10.68 -4.35
C GLY A 502 9.68 11.33 -5.60
N MET A 503 10.61 10.65 -6.30
CA MET A 503 11.04 11.00 -7.67
C MET A 503 10.06 10.42 -8.69
N THR A 504 10.22 10.76 -9.98
CA THR A 504 9.31 10.32 -11.05
C THR A 504 9.96 9.39 -12.05
N LYS A 505 9.11 8.56 -12.66
CA LYS A 505 9.38 7.83 -13.90
C LYS A 505 8.47 8.36 -15.01
N LEU A 506 8.84 8.05 -16.25
CA LEU A 506 7.94 8.18 -17.39
C LEU A 506 6.94 7.02 -17.37
N GLU A 507 5.65 7.33 -17.21
CA GLU A 507 4.60 6.31 -17.21
C GLU A 507 4.13 5.98 -18.63
N GLY A 508 4.06 6.99 -19.49
CA GLY A 508 3.65 6.83 -20.87
C GLY A 508 3.82 8.12 -21.68
N VAL A 509 3.80 7.95 -22.99
CA VAL A 509 3.87 9.02 -23.99
C VAL A 509 2.76 8.76 -24.99
N ARG A 510 1.99 9.78 -25.36
CA ARG A 510 0.94 9.69 -26.38
C ARG A 510 0.90 10.96 -27.21
N ASP A 511 0.23 10.89 -28.35
CA ASP A 511 -0.11 12.07 -29.13
C ASP A 511 -1.03 13.00 -28.35
N LEU A 512 -0.89 14.30 -28.55
CA LEU A 512 -1.72 15.29 -27.85
C LEU A 512 -3.20 15.13 -28.19
N TRP A 513 -3.52 14.86 -29.46
CA TRP A 513 -4.90 14.71 -29.92
C TRP A 513 -5.60 13.49 -29.33
N TRP A 514 -4.87 12.40 -29.05
CA TRP A 514 -5.41 11.28 -28.29
C TRP A 514 -5.88 11.73 -26.90
N ALA A 515 -5.10 12.57 -26.20
CA ALA A 515 -5.51 13.07 -24.90
C ALA A 515 -6.70 14.03 -24.98
N ALA A 516 -6.79 14.83 -26.05
CA ALA A 516 -7.95 15.69 -26.30
C ALA A 516 -9.22 14.86 -26.48
N GLU A 517 -9.18 13.80 -27.30
CA GLU A 517 -10.31 12.87 -27.50
C GLU A 517 -10.75 12.22 -26.18
N VAL A 518 -9.80 11.70 -25.39
CA VAL A 518 -10.11 11.08 -24.09
C VAL A 518 -10.76 12.07 -23.11
N ILE A 519 -10.32 13.34 -23.13
CA ILE A 519 -10.90 14.40 -22.30
C ILE A 519 -12.32 14.78 -22.77
N GLU A 520 -12.54 14.85 -24.08
CA GLU A 520 -13.86 15.11 -24.67
C GLU A 520 -14.87 14.01 -24.31
N GLU A 521 -14.41 12.76 -24.21
CA GLU A 521 -15.20 11.62 -23.71
C GLU A 521 -15.42 11.63 -22.18
N HIS A 522 -14.98 12.68 -21.49
CA HIS A 522 -15.06 12.85 -20.03
C HIS A 522 -14.27 11.80 -19.24
N TYR A 523 -13.18 11.29 -19.81
CA TYR A 523 -12.25 10.41 -19.13
C TYR A 523 -10.95 11.13 -18.76
N ASN A 524 -10.29 10.62 -17.72
CA ASN A 524 -8.98 11.11 -17.30
C ASN A 524 -7.86 10.42 -18.11
N PRO A 525 -7.10 11.14 -18.96
CA PRO A 525 -6.08 10.52 -19.82
C PRO A 525 -4.95 9.86 -19.03
N ALA A 526 -4.70 10.27 -17.78
CA ALA A 526 -3.71 9.62 -16.93
C ALA A 526 -4.03 8.14 -16.66
N ARG A 527 -5.30 7.71 -16.82
CA ARG A 527 -5.73 6.32 -16.65
C ARG A 527 -5.16 5.38 -17.72
N HIS A 528 -4.98 5.88 -18.94
CA HIS A 528 -4.65 5.07 -20.13
C HIS A 528 -3.33 5.48 -20.79
N ILE A 529 -2.62 6.46 -20.22
CA ILE A 529 -1.38 7.01 -20.77
C ILE A 529 -0.31 5.95 -21.05
N LYS A 530 -0.31 4.86 -20.27
CA LYS A 530 0.61 3.73 -20.38
C LYS A 530 0.22 2.71 -21.47
N ASP A 531 -1.07 2.62 -21.79
CA ASP A 531 -1.66 1.56 -22.64
C ASP A 531 -1.55 1.95 -24.11
N ASP A 532 -0.33 2.15 -24.62
CA ASP A 532 -0.08 2.63 -25.98
C ASP A 532 -0.08 1.47 -26.99
N PRO A 533 -1.12 1.34 -27.84
CA PRO A 533 -1.17 0.29 -28.85
C PRO A 533 -0.12 0.48 -29.96
N THR A 534 0.53 1.65 -30.08
CA THR A 534 1.62 1.87 -31.03
C THR A 534 2.98 1.42 -30.50
N ARG A 535 3.08 1.11 -29.20
CA ARG A 535 4.24 0.47 -28.58
C ARG A 535 4.21 -1.05 -28.69
N ASP A 536 3.01 -1.62 -28.84
CA ASP A 536 2.78 -2.98 -29.31
C ASP A 536 2.79 -2.97 -30.86
N GLY A 537 3.86 -2.42 -31.44
CA GLY A 537 4.05 -2.43 -32.89
C GLY A 537 4.41 -3.84 -33.35
N GLU A 538 3.71 -4.33 -34.37
CA GLU A 538 4.18 -5.40 -35.25
C GLU A 538 4.66 -6.68 -34.55
N GLU A 539 3.71 -7.53 -34.13
CA GLU A 539 3.84 -8.99 -34.22
C GLU A 539 2.47 -9.63 -34.53
#